data_AF-A0A2T5I9P8-F1
#
_entry.id   AF-A0A2T5I9P8-F1
#
_cell.length_a   1.000
_cell.length_b   1.000
_cell.length_c   1.000
_cell.angle_alpha   90.00
_cell.angle_beta   90.00
_cell.angle_gamma   90.00
#
_symmetry.space_group_name_H-M   'P 1'
#
loop_
_entity.id
_entity.type
_entity.pdbx_description
1 polymer ?
#
loop_
_entity_poly.entity_id
_entity_poly.type
_entity_poly.pdbx_seq_one_letter_code
_entity_poly.pdbx_strand_id
1 'polypeptide(L)' 'MQVKQEIEKEKEATLFAGSSLEFSVDTDTNRIVVKVVDNETRELVRQIPMEEMLALAKAMNQLQGLLLRTKA' A
#
# COMPACT_ATOMS: atom_id res chain seq x y z
N MET A 1 -6.05 19.44 6.94
CA MET A 1 -5.33 18.19 7.22
C MET A 1 -6.08 16.95 6.71
N GLN A 2 -7.42 16.90 6.77
CA GLN A 2 -8.22 15.75 6.31
C GLN A 2 -8.11 15.47 4.79
N VAL A 3 -8.24 16.50 3.94
CA VAL A 3 -8.21 16.34 2.47
C VAL A 3 -6.91 15.72 1.93
N LYS A 4 -5.75 16.05 2.54
CA LYS A 4 -4.47 15.49 2.09
C LYS A 4 -4.38 13.98 2.33
N GLN A 5 -4.89 13.50 3.47
CA GLN A 5 -4.87 12.08 3.79
C GLN A 5 -5.82 11.27 2.90
N GLU A 6 -6.93 11.86 2.46
CA GLU A 6 -7.88 11.21 1.54
C GLU A 6 -7.21 10.92 0.19
N ILE A 7 -6.53 11.92 -0.38
CA ILE A 7 -5.86 11.82 -1.69
C ILE A 7 -4.71 10.81 -1.65
N GLU A 8 -3.94 10.80 -0.56
CA GLU A 8 -2.82 9.87 -0.40
C GLU A 8 -3.31 8.41 -0.39
N LYS A 9 -4.40 8.14 0.35
CA LYS A 9 -5.02 6.80 0.43
C LYS A 9 -5.63 6.36 -0.90
N GLU A 10 -6.29 7.28 -1.60
CA GLU A 10 -6.87 7.01 -2.92
C GLU A 10 -5.78 6.59 -3.90
N LYS A 11 -4.68 7.36 -3.95
CA LYS A 11 -3.52 7.04 -4.78
C LYS A 11 -2.92 5.67 -4.44
N GLU A 12 -2.77 5.34 -3.16
CA GLU A 12 -2.28 4.03 -2.72
C GLU A 12 -3.21 2.89 -3.15
N ALA A 13 -4.52 3.02 -2.91
CA ALA A 13 -5.49 2.01 -3.33
C ALA A 13 -5.47 1.77 -4.85
N THR A 14 -5.34 2.85 -5.65
CA THR A 14 -5.22 2.75 -7.12
C THR A 14 -3.92 2.06 -7.54
N LEU A 15 -2.80 2.30 -6.88
CA LEU A 15 -1.52 1.65 -7.21
C LEU A 15 -1.59 0.12 -7.08
N PHE A 16 -2.38 -0.38 -6.12
CA PHE A 16 -2.57 -1.82 -5.95
C PHE A 16 -3.63 -2.40 -6.90
N ALA A 17 -4.58 -1.59 -7.35
CA ALA A 17 -5.63 -2.00 -8.27
C ALA A 17 -5.05 -2.21 -9.69
N GLY A 18 -4.77 -3.46 -10.05
CA GLY A 18 -4.15 -3.82 -11.33
C GLY A 18 -2.67 -4.18 -11.26
N SER A 19 -2.09 -4.17 -10.05
CA SER A 19 -0.70 -4.56 -9.81
C SER A 19 -0.61 -5.86 -9.00
N SER A 20 0.53 -6.54 -9.08
CA SER A 20 0.92 -7.64 -8.21
C SER A 20 1.93 -7.17 -7.16
N LEU A 21 1.90 -7.84 -6.01
CA LEU A 21 2.81 -7.58 -4.90
C LEU A 21 3.81 -8.72 -4.79
N GLU A 22 5.10 -8.39 -4.93
CA GLU A 22 6.20 -9.34 -4.80
C GLU A 22 7.10 -8.96 -3.60
N PHE A 23 7.50 -9.96 -2.83
CA PHE A 23 8.43 -9.76 -1.71
C PHE A 23 9.86 -9.99 -2.16
N SER A 24 10.76 -9.09 -1.80
CA SER A 24 12.19 -9.23 -2.12
C SER A 24 13.07 -8.62 -1.03
N VAL A 25 14.34 -9.00 -1.03
CA VAL A 25 15.36 -8.33 -0.21
C VAL A 25 16.06 -7.30 -1.10
N ASP A 26 16.06 -6.05 -0.66
CA ASP A 26 16.85 -5.00 -1.26
C ASP A 26 18.33 -5.23 -0.94
N THR A 27 19.16 -5.34 -1.99
CA THR A 27 20.57 -5.75 -1.84
C THR A 27 21.46 -4.66 -1.27
N ASP A 28 21.05 -3.40 -1.40
CA ASP A 28 21.85 -2.24 -0.98
C ASP A 28 21.68 -1.98 0.52
N THR A 29 20.48 -2.19 1.04
CA THR A 29 20.14 -1.97 2.46
C THR A 29 19.99 -3.26 3.27
N ASN A 30 19.96 -4.42 2.61
CA ASN A 30 19.69 -5.73 3.20
C ASN A 30 18.35 -5.78 3.97
N ARG A 31 17.34 -5.08 3.45
CA ARG A 31 15.99 -4.98 4.05
C ARG A 31 14.95 -5.67 3.18
N ILE A 32 13.88 -6.16 3.82
CA ILE A 32 12.73 -6.70 3.10
C ILE A 32 11.90 -5.53 2.53
N VAL A 33 11.63 -5.60 1.23
CA VAL A 33 10.81 -4.65 0.50
C VAL A 33 9.71 -5.38 -0.28
N VAL A 34 8.59 -4.70 -0.46
CA VAL A 34 7.49 -5.12 -1.33
C VAL A 34 7.59 -4.36 -2.64
N LYS A 35 7.67 -5.10 -3.75
CA LYS A 35 7.65 -4.58 -5.11
C LYS A 35 6.22 -4.58 -5.62
N VAL A 36 5.79 -3.45 -6.15
CA VAL A 36 4.51 -3.30 -6.85
C VAL A 36 4.81 -3.40 -8.34
N VAL A 37 4.33 -4.45 -8.99
CA VAL A 37 4.57 -4.75 -10.40
C VAL A 37 3.27 -4.60 -11.16
N ASP A 38 3.27 -3.78 -12.21
CA ASP A 38 2.11 -3.61 -13.08
C ASP A 38 1.81 -4.93 -13.80
N ASN A 39 0.56 -5.41 -13.77
CA ASN A 39 0.25 -6.74 -14.30
C ASN A 39 0.20 -6.78 -15.83
N GLU A 40 -0.02 -5.65 -16.50
CA GLU A 40 -0.12 -5.57 -17.96
C GLU A 40 1.26 -5.48 -18.60
N THR A 41 2.09 -4.57 -18.09
CA THR A 41 3.43 -4.25 -18.62
C THR A 41 4.54 -5.08 -17.98
N ARG A 42 4.29 -5.63 -16.79
CA ARG A 42 5.27 -6.35 -15.96
C ARG A 42 6.43 -5.46 -15.48
N GLU A 43 6.22 -4.14 -15.47
CA GLU A 43 7.20 -3.16 -15.02
C GLU A 43 7.10 -2.94 -13.50
N LEU A 44 8.24 -2.69 -12.87
CA LEU A 44 8.31 -2.30 -11.47
C LEU A 44 7.82 -0.85 -11.32
N VAL A 45 6.63 -0.67 -10.75
CA VAL A 45 6.03 0.64 -10.51
C VAL A 45 6.62 1.30 -9.27
N ARG A 46 6.82 0.51 -8.20
CA ARG A 46 7.30 1.02 -6.91
C ARG A 46 7.92 -0.07 -6.04
N GLN A 47 8.84 0.32 -5.18
CA GLN A 47 9.26 -0.48 -4.02
C GLN A 47 8.83 0.21 -2.73
N ILE A 48 8.30 -0.57 -1.78
CA ILE A 48 7.79 -0.09 -0.49
C ILE A 48 8.44 -0.91 0.62
N PRO A 49 9.12 -0.29 1.59
CA PRO A 49 9.63 -0.98 2.77
C PRO A 49 8.52 -1.68 3.56
N MET A 50 8.84 -2.80 4.22
CA MET A 50 7.86 -3.58 4.98
C MET A 50 7.18 -2.76 6.11
N GLU A 51 7.91 -1.84 6.75
CA GLU A 51 7.39 -0.98 7.82
C GLU A 51 6.28 -0.04 7.32
N GLU A 52 6.45 0.53 6.13
CA GLU A 52 5.43 1.38 5.49
C GLU A 52 4.18 0.57 5.13
N MET A 53 4.35 -0.65 4.62
CA MET A 53 3.23 -1.57 4.36
C MET A 53 2.45 -1.92 5.63
N LEU A 54 3.14 -2.11 6.77
CA LEU A 54 2.50 -2.36 8.06
C LEU A 54 1.72 -1.15 8.57
N ALA A 55 2.26 0.07 8.36
CA ALA A 55 1.56 1.30 8.70
C ALA A 55 0.29 1.46 7.86
N LEU A 56 0.38 1.20 6.55
CA LEU A 56 -0.74 1.22 5.63
C LEU A 56 -1.84 0.22 6.02
N ALA A 57 -1.47 -1.04 6.27
CA ALA A 57 -2.41 -2.08 6.69
C ALA A 57 -3.15 -1.71 7.99
N LYS A 58 -2.46 -1.08 8.96
CA LYS A 58 -3.08 -0.58 10.19
C LYS A 58 -4.07 0.54 9.90
N ALA A 59 -3.71 1.50 9.05
CA ALA A 59 -4.56 2.61 8.65
C ALA A 59 -5.85 2.11 7.96
N MET A 60 -5.73 1.12 7.06
CA MET A 60 -6.88 0.52 6.37
C MET A 60 -7.81 -0.22 7.33
N ASN A 61 -7.27 -0.99 8.27
CA ASN A 61 -8.06 -1.69 9.29
C ASN A 61 -8.85 -0.73 10.19
N GLN A 62 -8.24 0.39 10.60
CA GLN A 62 -8.93 1.41 11.40
C GLN A 62 -10.11 2.04 10.65
N LEU A 63 -9.95 2.29 9.35
CA LEU A 63 -11.01 2.84 8.50
C LEU A 63 -12.16 1.84 8.31
N GLN A 64 -11.86 0.56 8.03
CA GLN A 64 -12.89 -0.48 7.98
C GLN A 64 -13.67 -0.57 9.29
N GLY A 65 -12.98 -0.53 10.43
CA GLY A 65 -13.61 -0.53 11.75
C GLY A 65 -14.54 0.67 11.99
N LEU A 66 -14.18 1.85 11.46
CA LEU A 66 -15.02 3.05 11.58
C LEU A 66 -16.27 2.96 10.68
N LEU A 67 -16.12 2.51 9.44
CA LEU A 67 -17.23 2.36 8.48
C LEU A 67 -18.26 1.31 8.94
N LEU A 68 -17.81 0.23 9.59
CA LEU A 68 -18.70 -0.77 10.18
C LEU A 68 -19.48 -0.20 11.38
N ARG A 69 -18.84 0.65 12.20
CA ARG A 69 -19.50 1.32 13.35
C ARG A 69 -20.56 2.32 12.91
N THR A 70 -20.37 3.00 11.78
CA THR A 70 -21.36 3.97 11.24
C THR A 70 -22.57 3.32 10.58
N LYS A 71 -22.54 2.01 10.33
CA LYS A 71 -23.68 1.25 9.76
C LYS A 71 -24.52 0.54 10.82
N ALA A 72 -24.17 0.65 12.10
CA ALA A 72 -24.87 0.06 13.24
C ALA A 72 -25.80 1.09 13.92
#